data_AF-T1AQC4-F1
#
_entry.id   AF-T1AQC4-F1
#
_cell.length_a   1.000
_cell.length_b   1.000
_cell.length_c   1.000
_cell.angle_alpha   90.00
_cell.angle_beta   90.00
_cell.angle_gamma   90.00
#
_symmetry.space_group_name_H-M   'P 1'
#
loop_
_entity.id
_entity.type
_entity.pdbx_description
1 polymer ?
#
loop_
_entity_poly.entity_id
_entity_poly.type
_entity_poly.pdbx_seq_one_letter_code
_entity_poly.pdbx_strand_id
1 'polypeptide(L)'
;LNIVAKGHNADHIYLPQINMALAFDLDQYRPVFLKPLEGSVRDVKSLRKVLEEIHFEGILVLDTGFSSQDLAEIMRSGMKFIMPLHRNHEMIDYNMGMGSSFDYRDREIKSGFLNRDGLRIYTFQDQMLMAEESSTFIKMIAEKRRTQKEFDSESDRFGKISILSNVRDDPET
;
A
#
# COMPACT_ATOMS: atom_id res chain seq x y z
N LEU A 1 27.52 -5.34 12.89
CA LEU A 1 26.22 -4.91 12.33
C LEU A 1 26.25 -5.11 10.83
N ASN A 2 25.57 -6.13 10.31
CA ASN A 2 25.46 -6.32 8.86
C ASN A 2 24.19 -5.60 8.39
N ILE A 3 24.32 -4.30 8.15
CA ILE A 3 23.20 -3.37 7.87
C ILE A 3 22.71 -3.51 6.41
N VAL A 4 23.44 -4.27 5.60
CA VAL A 4 23.24 -4.42 4.17
C VAL A 4 22.54 -5.74 3.86
N ALA A 5 21.34 -5.66 3.29
CA ALA A 5 20.65 -6.81 2.73
C ALA A 5 20.81 -6.88 1.21
N LYS A 6 20.82 -8.09 0.66
CA LYS A 6 20.77 -8.31 -0.80
C LYS A 6 19.38 -7.89 -1.31
N GLY A 7 19.35 -6.89 -2.19
CA GLY A 7 18.14 -6.50 -2.92
C GLY A 7 18.44 -6.38 -4.42
N HIS A 8 17.41 -6.59 -5.24
CA HIS A 8 17.44 -6.34 -6.68
C HIS A 8 16.72 -5.02 -6.95
N ASN A 9 17.31 -4.14 -7.76
CA ASN A 9 16.57 -3.03 -8.36
C ASN A 9 15.84 -3.52 -9.63
N ALA A 10 15.02 -2.67 -10.25
CA ALA A 10 14.33 -3.00 -11.50
C ALA A 10 15.28 -3.49 -12.62
N ASP A 11 16.53 -3.04 -12.58
CA ASP A 11 17.60 -3.40 -13.53
C ASP A 11 18.41 -4.65 -13.11
N HIS A 12 17.98 -5.37 -12.07
CA HIS A 12 18.65 -6.56 -11.52
C HIS A 12 20.10 -6.30 -11.02
N ILE A 13 20.46 -5.03 -10.81
CA ILE A 13 21.74 -4.62 -10.27
C ILE A 13 21.75 -4.87 -8.76
N TYR A 14 22.80 -5.53 -8.30
CA TYR A 14 23.06 -5.75 -6.89
C TYR A 14 23.56 -4.47 -6.24
N LEU A 15 22.64 -3.74 -5.61
CA LEU A 15 22.99 -2.61 -4.75
C LEU A 15 22.77 -2.98 -3.28
N PRO A 16 23.69 -2.61 -2.39
CA PRO A 16 23.48 -2.76 -0.96
C PRO A 16 22.28 -1.90 -0.53
N GLN A 17 21.24 -2.54 0.00
CA GLN A 17 20.05 -1.85 0.50
C GLN A 17 20.09 -1.77 2.02
N ILE A 18 19.77 -0.59 2.56
CA ILE A 18 19.63 -0.33 3.99
C ILE A 18 18.14 -0.11 4.28
N ASN A 19 17.61 -0.89 5.20
CA ASN A 19 16.24 -0.69 5.69
C ASN A 19 16.26 0.30 6.84
N MET A 20 15.28 1.19 6.89
CA MET A 20 15.17 2.18 7.95
C MET A 20 13.77 2.15 8.55
N ALA A 21 13.69 2.17 9.88
CA ALA A 21 12.49 2.52 10.60
C ALA A 21 12.49 4.03 10.83
N LEU A 22 11.37 4.66 10.48
CA LEU A 22 11.12 6.08 10.66
C LEU A 22 9.79 6.23 11.40
N ALA A 23 9.78 6.97 12.50
CA ALA A 23 8.56 7.30 13.22
C ALA A 23 8.33 8.81 13.23
N PHE A 24 7.08 9.20 13.07
CA PHE A 24 6.61 10.58 13.11
C PHE A 24 5.62 10.76 14.24
N ASP A 25 5.73 11.91 14.90
CA ASP A 25 4.69 12.44 15.77
C ASP A 25 3.63 13.09 14.88
N LEU A 26 2.39 12.57 14.95
CA LEU A 26 1.28 13.05 14.13
C LEU A 26 0.67 14.36 14.66
N ASP A 27 0.84 14.66 15.95
CA ASP A 27 0.35 15.91 16.55
C ASP A 27 1.28 17.07 16.19
N GLN A 28 2.59 16.79 16.14
CA GLN A 28 3.63 17.80 15.89
C GLN A 28 4.18 17.77 14.46
N TYR A 29 3.72 16.83 13.63
CA TYR A 29 4.15 16.63 12.24
C TYR A 29 5.68 16.63 12.06
N ARG A 30 6.40 15.98 12.98
CA ARG A 30 7.87 15.94 12.96
C ARG A 30 8.42 14.52 13.12
N PRO A 31 9.56 14.19 12.50
CA PRO A 31 10.22 12.92 12.75
C PRO A 31 10.74 12.87 14.19
N VAL A 32 10.43 11.78 14.89
CA VAL A 32 10.87 11.57 16.29
C VAL A 32 11.87 10.43 16.43
N PHE A 33 11.98 9.57 15.41
CA PHE A 33 12.87 8.43 15.44
C PHE A 33 13.33 8.03 14.04
N LEU A 34 14.62 7.74 13.88
CA LEU A 34 15.19 7.19 12.66
C LEU A 34 16.26 6.16 13.04
N LYS A 35 16.09 4.89 12.64
CA LYS A 35 17.06 3.83 12.92
C LYS A 35 17.20 2.87 11.76
N PRO A 36 18.43 2.52 11.34
CA PRO A 36 18.63 1.44 10.39
C PRO A 36 18.20 0.10 11.01
N LEU A 37 17.45 -0.70 10.26
CA LEU A 37 17.05 -2.04 10.64
C LEU A 37 18.12 -3.03 10.21
N GLU A 38 18.48 -3.92 11.13
CA GLU A 38 19.37 -5.04 10.83
C GLU A 38 18.60 -6.11 10.05
N GLY A 39 19.08 -6.47 8.86
CA GLY A 39 18.48 -7.52 8.02
C GLY A 39 17.71 -7.01 6.80
N SER A 40 17.07 -7.94 6.09
CA SER A 40 16.25 -7.60 4.92
C SER A 40 14.92 -6.96 5.33
N VAL A 41 14.22 -6.36 4.37
CA VAL A 41 12.93 -5.63 4.53
C VAL A 41 11.88 -6.47 5.28
N ARG A 42 12.05 -7.80 5.30
CA ARG A 42 11.07 -8.80 5.73
C ARG A 42 11.29 -9.37 7.13
N ASP A 43 12.17 -8.81 7.95
CA ASP A 43 12.31 -9.30 9.33
C ASP A 43 11.39 -8.53 10.28
N VAL A 44 10.13 -8.96 10.40
CA VAL A 44 9.16 -8.43 11.37
C VAL A 44 9.72 -8.44 12.79
N LYS A 45 10.64 -9.36 13.11
CA LYS A 45 11.29 -9.40 14.43
C LYS A 45 12.21 -8.20 14.65
N SER A 46 12.95 -7.78 13.64
CA SER A 46 13.79 -6.58 13.69
C SER A 46 12.93 -5.33 13.86
N LEU A 47 11.82 -5.24 13.12
CA LEU A 47 10.85 -4.16 13.30
C LEU A 47 10.28 -4.17 14.73
N ARG A 48 9.85 -5.33 15.23
CA ARG A 48 9.24 -5.45 16.56
C ARG A 48 10.18 -4.99 17.68
N LYS A 49 11.47 -5.36 17.63
CA LYS A 49 12.46 -4.90 18.61
C LYS A 49 12.57 -3.38 18.65
N VAL A 50 12.55 -2.74 17.48
CA VAL A 50 12.62 -1.27 17.38
C VAL A 50 11.34 -0.63 17.92
N LEU A 51 10.18 -1.19 17.63
CA LEU A 51 8.90 -0.70 18.15
C LEU A 51 8.81 -0.86 19.67
N GLU A 52 9.29 -1.97 20.23
CA GLU A 52 9.41 -2.19 21.68
C GLU A 52 10.37 -1.19 22.33
N GLU A 53 11.53 -0.91 21.71
CA GLU A 53 12.55 0.04 22.21
C GLU A 53 12.00 1.47 22.35
N ILE A 54 11.17 1.91 21.41
CA ILE A 54 10.59 3.26 21.42
C ILE A 54 9.22 3.32 22.11
N HIS A 55 8.74 2.20 22.67
CA HIS A 55 7.39 2.08 23.22
C HIS A 55 6.32 2.60 22.24
N PHE A 56 6.40 2.14 20.99
CA PHE A 56 5.61 2.67 19.89
C PHE A 56 4.11 2.44 20.11
N GLU A 57 3.34 3.53 20.12
CA GLU A 57 1.88 3.51 20.08
C GLU A 57 1.43 4.28 18.83
N GLY A 58 0.98 3.56 17.79
CA GLY A 58 0.61 4.19 16.54
C GLY A 58 0.18 3.21 15.46
N ILE A 59 0.21 3.68 14.21
CA ILE A 59 -0.16 2.91 13.02
C ILE A 59 1.10 2.65 12.20
N LEU A 60 1.36 1.38 11.88
CA LEU A 60 2.42 1.00 10.97
C LEU A 60 2.00 1.27 9.52
N VAL A 61 2.78 2.07 8.80
CA VAL A 61 2.64 2.23 7.34
C VAL A 61 3.61 1.26 6.70
N LEU A 62 3.07 0.22 6.08
CA LEU A 62 3.83 -0.89 5.49
C LEU A 62 3.92 -0.73 3.98
N ASP A 63 4.94 -1.35 3.39
CA ASP A 63 5.09 -1.47 1.94
C ASP A 63 4.37 -2.74 1.42
N THR A 64 4.13 -2.83 0.11
CA THR A 64 3.50 -4.00 -0.53
C THR A 64 4.37 -5.27 -0.46
N GLY A 65 5.65 -5.14 -0.12
CA GLY A 65 6.63 -6.23 -0.09
C GLY A 65 6.57 -7.16 1.14
N PHE A 66 5.69 -6.88 2.11
CA PHE A 66 5.46 -7.73 3.28
C PHE A 66 4.72 -9.01 2.89
N SER A 67 5.18 -10.16 3.39
CA SER A 67 4.55 -11.45 3.12
C SER A 67 3.29 -11.68 3.96
N SER A 68 2.50 -12.69 3.59
CA SER A 68 1.34 -13.11 4.40
C SER A 68 1.75 -13.60 5.80
N GLN A 69 2.94 -14.20 5.93
CA GLN A 69 3.48 -14.59 7.24
C GLN A 69 3.82 -13.37 8.08
N ASP A 70 4.42 -12.33 7.46
CA ASP A 70 4.76 -11.09 8.14
C ASP A 70 3.50 -10.38 8.65
N LEU A 71 2.48 -10.31 7.79
CA LEU A 71 1.19 -9.74 8.14
C LEU A 71 0.52 -10.49 9.29
N ALA A 72 0.57 -11.83 9.29
CA ALA A 72 0.03 -12.63 10.38
C ALA A 72 0.79 -12.40 11.71
N GLU A 73 2.10 -12.13 11.68
CA GLU A 73 2.84 -11.75 12.88
C GLU A 73 2.44 -10.36 13.39
N ILE A 74 2.33 -9.37 12.50
CA ILE A 74 1.84 -8.03 12.83
C ILE A 74 0.43 -8.11 13.44
N MET A 75 -0.48 -8.88 12.83
CA MET A 75 -1.84 -9.06 13.36
C MET A 75 -1.85 -9.71 14.75
N ARG A 76 -1.03 -10.74 14.98
CA ARG A 76 -0.92 -11.39 16.30
C ARG A 76 -0.39 -10.47 17.39
N SER A 77 0.44 -9.49 17.03
CA SER A 77 0.96 -8.51 17.98
C SER A 77 -0.07 -7.44 18.40
N GLY A 78 -1.22 -7.38 17.73
CA GLY A 78 -2.24 -6.36 17.98
C GLY A 78 -1.91 -4.98 17.41
N MET A 79 -0.80 -4.84 16.69
CA MET A 79 -0.41 -3.57 16.08
C MET A 79 -1.38 -3.13 14.99
N LYS A 80 -1.69 -1.83 14.96
CA LYS A 80 -2.45 -1.21 13.88
C LYS A 80 -1.56 -1.05 12.66
N PHE A 81 -2.08 -1.29 11.47
CA PHE A 81 -1.32 -1.13 10.23
C PHE A 81 -2.18 -0.67 9.07
N ILE A 82 -1.52 -0.07 8.08
CA ILE A 82 -2.04 0.27 6.76
C ILE A 82 -1.02 -0.25 5.75
N MET A 83 -1.47 -1.01 4.76
CA MET A 83 -0.61 -1.62 3.75
C MET A 83 -1.27 -1.51 2.37
N PRO A 84 -0.63 -0.88 1.37
CA PRO A 84 -1.14 -0.91 0.01
C PRO A 84 -1.13 -2.34 -0.54
N LEU A 85 -2.09 -2.65 -1.41
CA LEU A 85 -2.17 -3.94 -2.10
C LEU A 85 -1.69 -3.78 -3.55
N HIS A 86 -0.95 -4.78 -4.04
CA HIS A 86 -0.67 -4.89 -5.46
C HIS A 86 -1.97 -5.04 -6.25
N ARG A 87 -2.03 -4.42 -7.43
CA ARG A 87 -3.28 -4.38 -8.23
C ARG A 87 -3.81 -5.74 -8.65
N ASN A 88 -2.97 -6.77 -8.69
CA ASN A 88 -3.35 -8.14 -9.00
C ASN A 88 -3.63 -9.01 -7.76
N HIS A 89 -3.69 -8.41 -6.56
CA HIS A 89 -3.93 -9.16 -5.34
C HIS A 89 -5.36 -9.69 -5.30
N GLU A 90 -5.52 -11.00 -5.06
CA GLU A 90 -6.80 -11.72 -5.10
C GLU A 90 -7.85 -11.25 -4.08
N MET A 91 -7.44 -10.50 -3.06
CA MET A 91 -8.35 -9.98 -2.05
C MET A 91 -9.13 -8.76 -2.56
N ILE A 92 -8.66 -8.13 -3.64
CA ILE A 92 -9.28 -6.92 -4.17
C ILE A 92 -10.49 -7.30 -5.01
N ASP A 93 -11.65 -6.73 -4.65
CA ASP A 93 -12.84 -6.74 -5.48
C ASP A 93 -13.01 -5.38 -6.14
N TYR A 94 -12.60 -5.25 -7.39
CA TYR A 94 -12.73 -3.99 -8.13
C TYR A 94 -14.17 -3.65 -8.51
N ASN A 95 -15.11 -4.60 -8.41
CA ASN A 95 -16.52 -4.37 -8.72
C ASN A 95 -17.34 -3.93 -7.50
N MET A 96 -16.69 -3.78 -6.34
CA MET A 96 -17.34 -3.28 -5.13
C MET A 96 -17.94 -1.88 -5.35
N GLY A 97 -19.04 -1.60 -4.64
CA GLY A 97 -19.65 -0.27 -4.62
C GLY A 97 -18.74 0.75 -3.93
N MET A 98 -18.61 1.94 -4.53
CA MET A 98 -17.98 3.11 -3.93
C MET A 98 -19.05 3.93 -3.21
N GLY A 99 -19.04 3.93 -1.88
CA GLY A 99 -20.08 4.49 -1.03
C GLY A 99 -19.89 5.96 -0.66
N SER A 100 -18.71 6.54 -0.92
CA SER A 100 -18.39 7.93 -0.58
C SER A 100 -17.53 8.58 -1.65
N SER A 101 -17.39 9.90 -1.58
CA SER A 101 -16.48 10.68 -2.41
C SER A 101 -15.97 11.90 -1.64
N PHE A 102 -14.72 12.28 -1.89
CA PHE A 102 -14.06 13.41 -1.23
C PHE A 102 -13.00 14.03 -2.14
N ASP A 103 -12.61 15.26 -1.83
CA ASP A 103 -11.51 15.96 -2.50
C ASP A 103 -10.20 15.75 -1.75
N TYR A 104 -9.15 15.34 -2.46
CA TYR A 104 -7.82 15.18 -1.89
C TYR A 104 -6.76 15.81 -2.80
N ARG A 105 -6.16 16.91 -2.35
CA ARG A 105 -5.12 17.65 -3.09
C ARG A 105 -5.54 17.98 -4.52
N ASP A 106 -6.72 18.59 -4.66
CA ASP A 106 -7.36 18.94 -5.94
C ASP A 106 -7.63 17.74 -6.85
N ARG A 107 -7.99 16.59 -6.25
CA ARG A 107 -8.38 15.37 -6.96
C ARG A 107 -9.68 14.81 -6.39
N GLU A 108 -10.64 14.55 -7.26
CA GLU A 108 -11.91 13.92 -6.88
C GLU A 108 -11.71 12.41 -6.69
N ILE A 109 -11.88 11.95 -5.47
CA ILE A 109 -11.69 10.55 -5.09
C ILE A 109 -13.05 9.93 -4.79
N LYS A 110 -13.40 8.84 -5.48
CA LYS A 110 -14.48 7.93 -5.04
C LYS A 110 -13.88 6.87 -4.13
N SER A 111 -14.60 6.47 -3.09
CA SER A 111 -14.08 5.48 -2.16
C SER A 111 -15.13 4.52 -1.62
N GLY A 112 -14.66 3.37 -1.16
CA GLY A 112 -15.44 2.40 -0.41
C GLY A 112 -14.53 1.43 0.32
N PHE A 113 -15.11 0.57 1.15
CA PHE A 113 -14.36 -0.53 1.76
C PHE A 113 -15.18 -1.81 1.83
N LEU A 114 -14.49 -2.95 1.89
CA LEU A 114 -15.05 -4.26 2.21
C LEU A 114 -14.43 -4.80 3.50
N ASN A 115 -15.23 -5.46 4.33
CA ASN A 115 -14.72 -6.17 5.50
C ASN A 115 -14.41 -7.63 5.11
N ARG A 116 -13.22 -8.12 5.46
CA ARG A 116 -12.77 -9.51 5.24
C ARG A 116 -11.95 -9.96 6.44
N ASP A 117 -12.37 -11.03 7.12
CA ASP A 117 -11.62 -11.68 8.21
C ASP A 117 -11.06 -10.72 9.29
N GLY A 118 -11.89 -9.75 9.69
CA GLY A 118 -11.53 -8.74 10.69
C GLY A 118 -10.71 -7.55 10.15
N LEU A 119 -10.27 -7.62 8.90
CA LEU A 119 -9.60 -6.54 8.16
C LEU A 119 -10.59 -5.76 7.29
N ARG A 120 -10.16 -4.58 6.85
CA ARG A 120 -10.81 -3.77 5.81
C ARG A 120 -9.91 -3.64 4.60
N ILE A 121 -10.51 -3.75 3.44
CA ILE A 121 -9.91 -3.42 2.15
C ILE A 121 -10.57 -2.14 1.70
N TYR A 122 -9.87 -1.02 1.84
CA TYR A 122 -10.27 0.26 1.30
C TYR A 122 -9.90 0.29 -0.18
N THR A 123 -10.79 0.82 -1.02
CA THR A 123 -10.49 1.09 -2.43
C THR A 123 -10.84 2.54 -2.71
N PHE A 124 -9.88 3.23 -3.32
CA PHE A 124 -9.96 4.62 -3.74
C PHE A 124 -9.88 4.65 -5.26
N GLN A 125 -10.75 5.39 -5.92
CA GLN A 125 -10.71 5.63 -7.35
C GLN A 125 -10.56 7.12 -7.62
N ASP A 126 -9.37 7.47 -8.07
CA ASP A 126 -9.01 8.79 -8.54
C ASP A 126 -9.56 9.03 -9.96
N GLN A 127 -10.47 9.99 -10.10
CA GLN A 127 -11.17 10.20 -11.38
C GLN A 127 -10.24 10.73 -12.47
N MET A 128 -9.24 11.55 -12.12
CA MET A 128 -8.26 12.05 -13.08
C MET A 128 -7.33 10.93 -13.55
N LEU A 129 -6.80 10.13 -12.61
CA LEU A 129 -5.94 8.99 -12.96
C LEU A 129 -6.67 7.95 -13.81
N MET A 130 -7.95 7.70 -13.51
CA MET A 130 -8.80 6.83 -14.33
C MET A 130 -8.89 7.33 -15.77
N ALA A 131 -9.08 8.63 -15.98
CA ALA A 131 -9.18 9.23 -17.32
C ALA A 131 -7.84 9.18 -18.07
N GLU A 132 -6.72 9.42 -17.38
CA GLU A 132 -5.37 9.31 -17.93
C GLU A 132 -5.03 7.87 -18.35
N GLU A 133 -5.29 6.89 -17.49
CA GLU A 133 -5.07 5.47 -17.77
C GLU A 133 -5.95 5.01 -18.94
N SER A 134 -7.24 5.39 -18.95
CA SER A 134 -8.17 5.10 -20.06
C SER A 134 -7.65 5.66 -21.38
N SER A 135 -7.24 6.92 -21.39
CA SER A 135 -6.74 7.60 -22.60
C SER A 135 -5.45 6.96 -23.10
N THR A 136 -4.56 6.57 -22.20
CA THR A 136 -3.30 5.88 -22.52
C THR A 136 -3.60 4.51 -23.12
N PHE A 137 -4.56 3.76 -22.56
CA PHE A 137 -4.95 2.46 -23.08
C PHE A 137 -5.57 2.56 -24.47
N ILE A 138 -6.46 3.53 -24.70
CA ILE A 138 -7.07 3.78 -26.02
C ILE A 138 -6.00 4.13 -27.07
N LYS A 139 -4.99 4.93 -26.71
CA LYS A 139 -3.83 5.19 -27.59
C LYS A 139 -3.09 3.90 -27.95
N MET A 140 -2.83 3.02 -26.99
CA MET A 140 -2.20 1.72 -27.25
C MET A 140 -3.03 0.81 -28.16
N ILE A 141 -4.37 0.88 -28.11
CA ILE A 141 -5.26 0.18 -29.06
C ILE A 141 -5.10 0.75 -30.47
N ALA A 142 -5.13 2.08 -30.62
CA ALA A 142 -4.96 2.74 -31.91
C ALA A 142 -3.62 2.37 -32.58
N GLU A 143 -2.58 2.17 -31.77
CA GLU A 143 -1.25 1.73 -32.20
C GLU A 143 -1.10 0.21 -32.33
N LYS A 144 -2.18 -0.56 -32.13
CA LYS A 144 -2.22 -2.03 -32.22
C LYS A 144 -1.30 -2.74 -31.20
N ARG A 145 -0.97 -2.08 -30.09
CA ARG A 145 -0.19 -2.65 -28.97
C ARG A 145 -1.07 -3.39 -27.96
N ARG A 146 -2.37 -3.08 -27.93
CA ARG A 146 -3.42 -3.68 -27.09
C ARG A 146 -4.72 -3.81 -27.89
N THR A 147 -5.70 -4.49 -27.33
CA THR A 147 -7.00 -4.78 -27.94
C THR A 147 -8.15 -4.18 -27.13
N GLN A 148 -9.31 -4.00 -27.78
CA GLN A 148 -10.52 -3.55 -27.10
C GLN A 148 -10.95 -4.53 -25.99
N LYS A 149 -10.79 -5.85 -26.21
CA LYS A 149 -11.12 -6.86 -25.22
C LYS A 149 -10.30 -6.72 -23.94
N GLU A 150 -9.01 -6.38 -24.06
CA GLU A 150 -8.17 -6.14 -22.88
C GLU A 150 -8.63 -4.88 -22.12
N PHE A 151 -8.98 -3.80 -22.83
CA PHE A 151 -9.54 -2.60 -22.21
C PHE A 151 -10.80 -2.93 -21.40
N ASP A 152 -11.74 -3.67 -22.00
CA ASP A 152 -12.99 -4.04 -21.34
C ASP A 152 -12.73 -4.86 -20.06
N SER A 153 -11.67 -5.67 -20.05
CA SER A 153 -11.28 -6.50 -18.90
C SER A 153 -10.41 -5.83 -17.84
N GLU A 154 -9.72 -4.74 -18.18
CA GLU A 154 -8.77 -4.04 -17.28
C GLU A 154 -9.32 -2.69 -16.79
N SER A 155 -10.32 -2.13 -17.47
CA SER A 155 -10.86 -0.79 -17.19
C SER A 155 -11.55 -0.66 -15.84
N ASP A 156 -12.01 -1.77 -15.27
CA ASP A 156 -12.53 -1.83 -13.90
C ASP A 156 -11.46 -1.44 -12.86
N ARG A 157 -10.17 -1.53 -13.18
CA ARG A 157 -9.06 -1.18 -12.29
C ARG A 157 -8.57 0.26 -12.44
N PHE A 158 -9.03 0.98 -13.45
CA PHE A 158 -8.47 2.30 -13.76
C PHE A 158 -8.73 3.31 -12.66
N GLY A 159 -7.68 4.06 -12.32
CA GLY A 159 -7.62 5.01 -11.22
C GLY A 159 -7.72 4.38 -9.83
N LYS A 160 -7.78 3.04 -9.72
CA LYS A 160 -8.02 2.37 -8.43
C LYS A 160 -6.73 2.03 -7.69
N ILE A 161 -6.75 2.31 -6.40
CA ILE A 161 -5.74 1.95 -5.42
C ILE A 161 -6.45 1.28 -4.25
N SER A 162 -5.95 0.12 -3.84
CA SER A 162 -6.51 -0.62 -2.71
C SER A 162 -5.53 -0.73 -1.56
N ILE A 163 -6.04 -0.61 -0.34
CA ILE A 163 -5.30 -0.59 0.91
C ILE A 163 -5.92 -1.60 1.87
N LEU A 164 -5.11 -2.47 2.43
CA LEU A 164 -5.46 -3.39 3.50
C LEU A 164 -5.14 -2.77 4.86
N SER A 165 -6.05 -2.88 5.81
CA SER A 165 -5.83 -2.38 7.17
C SER A 165 -6.68 -3.11 8.20
N ASN A 166 -6.19 -3.20 9.43
CA ASN A 166 -7.00 -3.54 10.60
C ASN A 166 -7.56 -2.31 11.34
N VAL A 167 -7.26 -1.10 10.85
CA VAL A 167 -7.82 0.17 11.31
C VAL A 167 -9.19 0.38 10.67
N ARG A 168 -10.16 0.82 11.47
CA ARG A 168 -11.56 0.95 11.09
C ARG A 168 -12.01 2.40 11.20
N ASP A 169 -11.65 3.18 10.20
CA ASP A 169 -12.07 4.57 10.04
C ASP A 169 -12.84 4.75 8.72
N ASP A 170 -13.41 5.93 8.52
CA ASP A 170 -14.01 6.28 7.24
C ASP A 170 -12.90 6.57 6.21
N PRO A 171 -13.11 6.32 4.90
CA PRO A 171 -12.05 6.47 3.92
C PRO A 171 -11.41 7.87 3.82
N GLU A 172 -12.13 8.92 4.24
CA GLU A 172 -11.66 10.31 4.21
C GLU A 172 -10.87 10.71 5.47
N THR A 173 -11.08 10.02 6.59
CA THR A 173 -10.63 10.44 7.94
C THR A 173 -9.35 9.75 8.39
#